data_AF-A0A6N7ILU3-F1
#
_entry.id   AF-A0A6N7ILU3-F1
#
_cell.length_a   1.000
_cell.length_b   1.000
_cell.length_c   1.000
_cell.angle_alpha   90.00
_cell.angle_beta   90.00
_cell.angle_gamma   90.00
#
_symmetry.space_group_name_H-M   'P 1'
#
loop_
_entity.id
_entity.type
_entity.pdbx_description
1 polymer ?
#
loop_
_entity_poly.entity_id
_entity_poly.type
_entity_poly.pdbx_seq_one_letter_code
_entity_poly.pdbx_strand_id
1 'polypeptide(L)' 'MPLAALAIILGGHVRVGFEDNIYYRKGELAVSNAQLVARVARPAAELDRTLATPAEARRILGLTSGSI' A
#
# COMPACT_ATOMS: atom_id res chain seq x y z
N MET A 1 -5.70 -6.08 -5.98
CA MET A 1 -6.65 -5.05 -5.49
C MET A 1 -7.70 -5.60 -4.53
N PRO A 2 -8.45 -6.68 -4.83
CA PRO A 2 -9.52 -7.13 -3.92
C PRO A 2 -9.04 -7.40 -2.49
N LEU A 3 -7.92 -8.12 -2.35
CA LEU A 3 -7.32 -8.40 -1.04
C LEU A 3 -6.76 -7.16 -0.34
N ALA A 4 -6.20 -6.20 -1.10
CA ALA A 4 -5.75 -4.93 -0.54
C ALA A 4 -6.93 -4.12 0.03
N ALA A 5 -8.05 -4.05 -0.68
CA ALA A 5 -9.25 -3.37 -0.22
C ALA A 5 -9.83 -4.04 1.04
N LEU A 6 -9.90 -5.39 1.04
CA LEU A 6 -10.35 -6.15 2.20
C LEU A 6 -9.46 -5.88 3.43
N ALA A 7 -8.13 -5.87 3.26
CA ALA A 7 -7.21 -5.57 4.34
C ALA A 7 -7.42 -4.15 4.90
N ILE A 8 -7.66 -3.15 4.05
CA ILE A 8 -7.96 -1.78 4.48
C ILE A 8 -9.25 -1.75 5.32
N ILE A 9 -10.34 -2.37 4.83
CA ILE A 9 -11.63 -2.43 5.52
C ILE A 9 -11.51 -3.09 6.89
N LEU A 10 -10.76 -4.19 6.98
CA LEU A 10 -10.57 -4.94 8.23
C LEU A 10 -9.56 -4.27 9.19
N GLY A 11 -9.04 -3.10 8.84
CA GLY A 11 -8.14 -2.37 9.70
C GLY A 11 -6.66 -2.79 9.61
N GLY A 12 -6.30 -3.61 8.63
CA GLY A 12 -4.94 -4.11 8.41
C GLY A 12 -4.04 -3.19 7.57
N HIS A 13 -2.86 -3.71 7.23
CA HIS A 13 -1.85 -3.09 6.38
C HIS A 13 -1.78 -3.78 5.01
N VAL A 14 -1.30 -3.07 4.00
CA VAL A 14 -1.27 -3.56 2.61
C VAL A 14 0.17 -3.59 2.08
N ARG A 15 0.47 -4.63 1.32
CA ARG A 15 1.66 -4.73 0.46
C ARG A 15 1.23 -4.68 -1.00
N VAL A 16 1.98 -3.97 -1.83
CA VAL A 16 1.85 -3.95 -3.29
C VAL A 16 3.21 -3.76 -3.95
N GLY A 17 3.33 -4.23 -5.18
CA GLY A 17 4.47 -4.00 -6.06
C GLY A 17 4.53 -5.03 -7.19
N PHE A 18 5.47 -4.84 -8.10
CA PHE A 18 5.75 -5.76 -9.21
C PHE A 18 6.21 -7.14 -8.75
N GLU A 19 6.72 -7.25 -7.52
CA GLU A 19 7.00 -8.54 -6.90
C GLU A 19 5.74 -9.40 -6.77
N ASP A 20 4.61 -8.80 -6.40
CA ASP A 20 3.35 -9.51 -6.19
C ASP A 20 2.47 -9.52 -7.47
N ASN A 21 2.54 -8.45 -8.27
CA ASN A 21 1.65 -8.26 -9.42
C ASN A 21 2.17 -7.20 -10.41
N ILE A 22 2.23 -7.55 -11.69
CA ILE A 22 2.65 -6.65 -12.78
C ILE A 22 1.48 -5.93 -13.49
N TYR A 23 0.23 -6.22 -13.14
CA TYR A 23 -0.95 -5.70 -13.85
C TYR A 23 -1.62 -4.54 -13.12
N TYR A 24 -1.91 -3.44 -13.82
CA TYR A 24 -2.83 -2.40 -13.32
C TYR A 24 -4.26 -2.91 -13.34
N ARG A 25 -4.70 -3.67 -14.33
CA ARG A 25 -5.96 -4.44 -14.29
C ARG A 25 -5.82 -5.63 -15.23
N LYS A 26 -6.81 -6.52 -15.25
CA LYS A 26 -6.76 -7.71 -16.10
C LYS A 26 -6.45 -7.30 -17.54
N GLY A 27 -5.32 -7.75 -18.08
CA GLY A 27 -4.86 -7.45 -19.43
C GLY A 27 -4.14 -6.10 -19.61
N GLU A 28 -3.96 -5.30 -18.57
CA GLU A 28 -3.24 -4.02 -18.63
C GLU A 28 -2.06 -4.04 -17.66
N LEU A 29 -0.84 -3.98 -18.20
CA LEU A 29 0.38 -3.91 -17.40
C LEU A 29 0.44 -2.57 -16.66
N ALA A 30 0.89 -2.60 -15.42
CA ALA A 30 1.23 -1.40 -14.68
C ALA A 30 2.54 -0.82 -15.21
N VAL A 31 2.62 0.50 -15.28
CA VAL A 31 3.79 1.21 -15.82
C VAL A 31 4.86 1.48 -14.77
N SER A 32 4.52 1.40 -13.48
CA SER A 32 5.47 1.52 -12.37
C SER A 32 4.92 0.97 -11.05
N ASN A 33 5.82 0.67 -10.11
CA ASN A 33 5.44 0.41 -8.71
C ASN A 33 4.68 1.59 -8.10
N ALA A 34 5.08 2.83 -8.42
CA ALA A 34 4.41 4.03 -7.94
C ALA A 34 2.93 4.08 -8.38
N GLN A 35 2.61 3.62 -9.59
CA GLN A 35 1.23 3.52 -10.06
C GLN A 35 0.40 2.54 -9.23
N LEU A 36 0.99 1.40 -8.84
CA LEU A 36 0.33 0.41 -7.97
C LEU A 36 0.12 0.97 -6.55
N VAL A 37 1.09 1.68 -6.00
CA VAL A 37 0.98 2.37 -4.70
C VAL A 37 -0.14 3.41 -4.74
N ALA A 38 -0.14 4.29 -5.75
CA ALA A 38 -1.17 5.34 -5.90
C ALA A 38 -2.58 4.74 -6.03
N ARG A 39 -2.71 3.60 -6.71
CA ARG A 39 -3.98 2.88 -6.87
C ARG A 39 -4.55 2.38 -5.54
N VAL A 40 -3.70 1.96 -4.60
CA VAL A 40 -4.11 1.55 -3.25
C VAL A 40 -4.33 2.75 -2.34
N ALA A 41 -3.48 3.78 -2.45
CA ALA A 41 -3.54 4.98 -1.63
C ALA A 41 -4.87 5.73 -1.75
N ARG A 42 -5.42 5.83 -2.97
CA ARG A 42 -6.68 6.54 -3.24
C ARG A 42 -7.87 5.99 -2.43
N PRO A 43 -8.26 4.70 -2.55
CA PRO A 43 -9.36 4.15 -1.76
C PRO A 43 -9.04 4.07 -0.27
N ALA A 44 -7.76 3.96 0.14
CA ALA A 44 -7.40 4.03 1.55
C ALA A 44 -7.74 5.40 2.16
N ALA A 45 -7.46 6.48 1.43
CA ALA A 45 -7.83 7.84 1.84
C ALA A 45 -9.35 8.06 1.87
N GLU A 46 -10.09 7.50 0.90
CA GLU A 46 -11.57 7.54 0.88
C GLU A 46 -12.21 6.79 2.08
N LEU A 47 -11.46 5.87 2.72
CA LEU A 47 -11.89 5.09 3.88
C LEU A 47 -11.27 5.61 5.19
N ASP A 48 -10.83 6.87 5.24
CA ASP A 48 -10.19 7.52 6.39
C ASP A 48 -8.97 6.78 6.94
N ARG A 49 -8.26 6.04 6.08
CA ARG A 49 -7.03 5.30 6.38
C ARG A 49 -5.87 5.78 5.52
N THR A 50 -5.44 7.02 5.77
CA THR A 50 -4.33 7.64 5.03
C THR A 50 -3.02 6.87 5.19
N LEU A 51 -2.11 7.02 4.21
CA LEU A 51 -0.81 6.36 4.25
C LEU A 51 0.04 6.84 5.42
N ALA A 52 0.66 5.89 6.12
CA ALA A 52 1.69 6.19 7.10
C ALA A 52 2.98 6.62 6.41
N THR A 53 3.60 7.67 6.93
CA THR A 53 4.99 8.02 6.65
C THR A 53 5.94 6.92 7.12
N PRO A 54 7.19 6.86 6.62
CA PRO A 54 8.18 5.92 7.13
C PRO A 54 8.41 6.03 8.64
N ALA A 55 8.35 7.24 9.20
CA ALA A 55 8.49 7.48 10.65
C ALA A 55 7.31 6.90 11.44
N GLU A 56 6.07 7.08 10.96
CA GLU A 56 4.88 6.48 11.57
C GLU A 56 4.90 4.96 11.46
N ALA A 57 5.27 4.42 10.31
CA ALA A 57 5.39 2.97 10.10
C ALA A 57 6.37 2.33 11.09
N ARG A 58 7.55 2.95 11.30
CA ARG A 58 8.51 2.48 12.31
C ARG A 58 7.90 2.46 13.72
N ARG A 59 7.17 3.52 14.09
CA ARG A 59 6.50 3.61 15.39
C ARG A 59 5.44 2.52 15.57
N ILE A 60 4.60 2.31 14.56
CA ILE A 60 3.55 1.28 14.54
C ILE A 60 4.16 -0.12 14.68
N LEU A 61 5.28 -0.36 14.01
CA LEU A 61 5.97 -1.65 13.99
C LEU A 61 6.98 -1.86 15.13
N GLY A 62 7.14 -0.88 16.04
CA GLY A 62 8.12 -0.96 17.12
C GLY A 62 9.59 -0.99 16.65
N LEU A 63 9.87 -0.44 15.47
CA LEU A 63 11.22 -0.40 14.90
C LEU A 63 11.99 0.81 15.44
N THR A 64 13.22 0.58 15.91
CA THR A 64 14.13 1.68 16.23
C THR A 64 14.53 2.42 14.95
N SER A 65 14.79 3.72 15.07
CA SER A 65 15.27 4.55 13.97
C SER A 65 16.68 4.08 13.57
N GLY A 66 16.73 3.14 12.63
CA GLY A 66 17.96 2.80 11.92
C GLY A 66 18.35 3.97 11.03
N SER A 67 19.55 4.49 11.26
CA SER A 67 20.27 5.37 10.35
C SER A 67 20.29 4.75 8.95
N ILE A 68 19.87 5.54 7.95
CA ILE A 68 20.12 5.28 6.53
C ILE A 68 21.52 5.81 6.22
#